data_AF-A0A368H4U0-F1
#
_entry.id   AF-A0A368H4U0-F1
#
_cell.length_a   1.000
_cell.length_b   1.000
_cell.length_c   1.000
_cell.angle_alpha   90.00
_cell.angle_beta   90.00
_cell.angle_gamma   90.00
#
_symmetry.space_group_name_H-M   'P 1'
#
loop_
_entity.id
_entity.type
_entity.pdbx_description
1 polymer ?
#
loop_
_entity_poly.entity_id
_entity_poly.type
_entity_poly.pdbx_seq_one_letter_code
_entity_poly.pdbx_strand_id
1 'polypeptide(L)'
;LTWHVTLVFIFFYSFRIIILLKLAQVAHFDLVEASQRALAFDTFAQVAYKAEAKQNLQKLLGDQGVTRALQALAASISSGPVELRVRHLDAMSTLFEHGEDQLLSQWFGFMGSPMPTVLMSLVQKPFPDLRMASLRTFSSLLSHPFGIQTFLGTSGFLDWLLNPSTEHEWEAGRLKADIIRALLASNSPLIDAPLKLRMQAYFVAPKRDPEVEMML
;
A
#
# COMPACT_ATOMS: atom_id res chain seq x y z
N LEU A 1 -14.83 -40.39 -9.06
CA LEU A 1 -15.30 -38.98 -8.89
C LEU A 1 -15.40 -38.55 -7.43
N THR A 2 -15.82 -39.41 -6.50
CA THR A 2 -16.00 -39.10 -5.07
C THR A 2 -14.70 -38.75 -4.31
N TRP A 3 -13.58 -39.41 -4.61
CA TRP A 3 -12.30 -39.13 -3.94
C TRP A 3 -11.70 -37.75 -4.22
N HIS A 4 -11.92 -37.18 -5.42
CA HIS A 4 -11.43 -35.85 -5.77
C HIS A 4 -12.24 -34.75 -5.06
N VAL A 5 -13.55 -34.95 -4.87
CA VAL A 5 -14.39 -33.99 -4.15
C VAL A 5 -14.01 -33.92 -2.67
N THR A 6 -13.71 -35.06 -2.04
CA THR A 6 -13.29 -35.12 -0.63
C THR A 6 -11.90 -34.51 -0.40
N LEU A 7 -10.94 -34.72 -1.32
CA LEU A 7 -9.60 -34.11 -1.24
C LEU A 7 -9.66 -32.60 -1.45
N VAL A 8 -10.46 -32.12 -2.40
CA VAL A 8 -10.73 -30.69 -2.59
C VAL A 8 -11.42 -30.12 -1.34
N PHE A 9 -12.40 -30.82 -0.77
CA PHE A 9 -13.05 -30.37 0.47
C PHE A 9 -12.06 -30.28 1.64
N ILE A 10 -11.22 -31.29 1.87
CA ILE A 10 -10.22 -31.30 2.95
C ILE A 10 -9.16 -30.21 2.72
N PHE A 11 -8.75 -29.98 1.47
CA PHE A 11 -7.82 -28.91 1.12
C PHE A 11 -8.44 -27.53 1.35
N PHE A 12 -9.70 -27.31 0.94
CA PHE A 12 -10.43 -26.06 1.20
C PHE A 12 -10.76 -25.86 2.67
N TYR A 13 -11.06 -26.92 3.43
CA TYR A 13 -11.35 -26.85 4.86
C TYR A 13 -10.08 -26.60 5.68
N SER A 14 -8.98 -27.28 5.35
CA SER A 14 -7.67 -27.04 5.95
C SER A 14 -7.13 -25.66 5.60
N PHE A 15 -7.35 -25.20 4.37
CA PHE A 15 -6.98 -23.85 3.94
C PHE A 15 -7.83 -22.78 4.65
N ARG A 16 -9.14 -23.00 4.82
CA ARG A 16 -10.01 -22.15 5.67
C ARG A 16 -9.52 -22.12 7.11
N ILE A 17 -9.14 -23.25 7.69
CA ILE A 17 -8.62 -23.32 9.06
C ILE A 17 -7.28 -22.60 9.17
N ILE A 18 -6.36 -22.75 8.21
CA ILE A 18 -5.08 -22.04 8.18
C ILE A 18 -5.29 -20.53 8.00
N ILE A 19 -6.22 -20.12 7.13
CA ILE A 19 -6.59 -18.72 6.96
C ILE A 19 -7.18 -18.16 8.25
N LEU A 20 -8.11 -18.88 8.89
CA LEU A 20 -8.71 -18.48 10.16
C LEU A 20 -7.68 -18.45 11.30
N LEU A 21 -6.72 -19.38 11.33
CA LEU A 21 -5.61 -19.38 12.28
C LEU A 21 -4.66 -18.21 12.03
N LYS A 22 -4.35 -17.89 10.77
CA LYS A 22 -3.53 -16.74 10.39
C LYS A 22 -4.23 -15.42 10.67
N LEU A 23 -5.54 -15.34 10.44
CA LEU A 23 -6.38 -14.21 10.82
C LEU A 23 -6.48 -14.07 12.35
N ALA A 24 -6.53 -15.18 13.09
CA ALA A 24 -6.43 -15.18 14.54
C ALA A 24 -5.03 -14.72 15.02
N GLN A 25 -3.95 -15.08 14.31
CA GLN A 25 -2.60 -14.54 14.56
C GLN A 25 -2.52 -13.03 14.28
N VAL A 26 -3.23 -12.52 13.27
CA VAL A 26 -3.36 -11.08 13.04
C VAL A 26 -4.18 -10.41 14.16
N ALA A 27 -5.22 -11.06 14.68
CA ALA A 27 -6.01 -10.57 15.82
C ALA A 27 -5.24 -10.61 17.17
N HIS A 28 -4.18 -11.42 17.26
CA HIS A 28 -3.32 -11.57 18.43
C HIS A 28 -1.85 -11.27 18.10
N PHE A 29 -1.59 -10.30 17.21
CA PHE A 29 -0.25 -10.08 16.66
C PHE A 29 0.80 -9.77 17.74
N ASP A 30 0.38 -9.17 18.85
CA ASP A 30 1.23 -8.86 20.01
C ASP A 30 1.86 -10.09 20.68
N LEU A 31 1.26 -11.28 20.50
CA LEU A 31 1.68 -12.53 21.13
C LEU A 31 2.58 -13.38 20.22
N VAL A 32 2.88 -12.92 19.01
CA VAL A 32 3.59 -13.69 17.99
C VAL A 32 4.99 -13.11 17.75
N GLU A 33 6.01 -13.92 17.46
CA GLU A 33 7.37 -13.44 17.15
C GLU A 33 7.42 -12.59 15.87
N ALA A 34 8.41 -11.69 15.76
CA ALA A 34 8.53 -10.72 14.67
C ALA A 34 8.51 -11.35 13.26
N SER A 35 9.16 -12.51 13.07
CA SER A 35 9.18 -13.25 11.80
C SER A 35 7.80 -13.82 11.43
N GLN A 36 7.02 -14.22 12.43
CA GLN A 36 5.67 -14.78 12.25
C GLN A 36 4.62 -13.69 12.00
N ARG A 37 4.83 -12.46 12.52
CA ARG A 37 4.00 -11.28 12.23
C ARG A 37 4.07 -10.89 10.76
N ALA A 38 5.27 -10.85 10.18
CA ALA A 38 5.45 -10.55 8.75
C ALA A 38 4.68 -11.55 7.86
N LEU A 39 4.87 -12.85 8.11
CA LEU A 39 4.18 -13.90 7.37
C LEU A 39 2.65 -13.83 7.52
N ALA A 40 2.15 -13.37 8.67
CA ALA A 40 0.72 -13.23 8.90
C ALA A 40 0.10 -12.16 7.99
N PHE A 41 0.75 -10.99 7.85
CA PHE A 41 0.26 -9.93 6.96
C PHE A 41 0.46 -10.25 5.48
N ASP A 42 1.57 -10.90 5.11
CA ASP A 42 1.75 -11.42 3.74
C ASP A 42 0.60 -12.37 3.37
N THR A 43 0.27 -13.30 4.28
CA THR A 43 -0.84 -14.25 4.07
C THR A 43 -2.17 -13.51 4.00
N PHE A 44 -2.41 -12.56 4.90
CA PHE A 44 -3.63 -11.76 4.89
C PHE A 44 -3.82 -11.02 3.56
N ALA A 45 -2.77 -10.36 3.08
CA ALA A 45 -2.78 -9.65 1.80
C ALA A 45 -3.06 -10.60 0.62
N GLN A 46 -2.43 -11.77 0.59
CA GLN A 46 -2.63 -12.76 -0.48
C GLN A 46 -4.05 -13.35 -0.46
N VAL A 47 -4.57 -13.67 0.73
CA VAL A 47 -5.96 -14.17 0.88
C VAL A 47 -6.96 -13.08 0.46
N ALA A 48 -6.67 -11.83 0.80
CA ALA A 48 -7.49 -10.68 0.46
C ALA A 48 -7.20 -10.12 -0.94
N TYR A 49 -6.36 -10.74 -1.77
CA TYR A 49 -5.90 -10.13 -3.03
C TYR A 49 -7.05 -9.77 -3.99
N LYS A 50 -8.00 -10.67 -4.20
CA LYS A 50 -9.16 -10.46 -5.09
C LYS A 50 -10.27 -9.62 -4.43
N ALA A 51 -10.99 -8.83 -5.22
CA ALA A 51 -12.13 -8.02 -4.76
C ALA A 51 -13.20 -8.84 -4.00
N GLU A 52 -13.64 -9.97 -4.57
CA GLU A 52 -14.62 -10.88 -3.93
C GLU A 52 -14.09 -11.46 -2.61
N ALA A 53 -12.78 -11.71 -2.51
CA ALA A 53 -12.18 -12.23 -1.29
C ALA A 53 -12.24 -11.21 -0.16
N LYS A 54 -12.02 -9.93 -0.45
CA LYS A 54 -12.19 -8.84 0.52
C LYS A 54 -13.62 -8.74 1.04
N GLN A 55 -14.61 -8.83 0.16
CA GLN A 55 -16.02 -8.83 0.55
C GLN A 55 -16.36 -10.04 1.43
N ASN A 56 -15.84 -11.23 1.09
CA ASN A 56 -16.04 -12.44 1.89
C ASN A 56 -15.37 -12.32 3.27
N LEU A 57 -14.16 -11.75 3.34
CA LEU A 57 -13.49 -11.45 4.60
C LEU A 57 -14.27 -10.44 5.44
N GLN A 58 -14.80 -9.37 4.83
CA GLN A 58 -15.65 -8.39 5.49
C GLN A 58 -16.88 -9.05 6.11
N LYS A 59 -17.56 -9.92 5.35
CA LYS A 59 -18.73 -10.67 5.84
C LYS A 59 -18.39 -11.66 6.96
N LEU A 60 -17.23 -12.30 6.88
CA LEU A 60 -16.80 -13.33 7.82
C LEU A 60 -16.31 -12.74 9.15
N LEU A 61 -15.53 -11.67 9.10
CA LEU A 61 -14.87 -11.07 10.26
C LEU A 61 -15.67 -9.90 10.86
N GLY A 62 -16.56 -9.30 10.06
CA GLY A 62 -17.24 -8.05 10.38
C GLY A 62 -16.29 -6.85 10.44
N ASP A 63 -16.88 -5.66 10.57
CA ASP A 63 -16.13 -4.39 10.63
C ASP A 63 -15.09 -4.40 11.74
N GLN A 64 -15.42 -4.93 12.92
CA GLN A 64 -14.48 -4.98 14.04
C GLN A 64 -13.28 -5.89 13.77
N GLY A 65 -13.50 -7.07 13.16
CA GLY A 65 -12.41 -8.01 12.88
C GLY A 65 -11.44 -7.45 11.85
N VAL A 66 -11.98 -6.86 10.77
CA VAL A 66 -11.17 -6.19 9.74
C VAL A 66 -10.46 -4.96 10.32
N THR A 67 -11.14 -4.17 11.15
CA THR A 67 -10.54 -2.99 11.81
C THR A 67 -9.33 -3.39 12.64
N ARG A 68 -9.43 -4.41 13.49
CA ARG A 68 -8.30 -4.89 14.30
C ARG A 68 -7.12 -5.32 13.43
N ALA A 69 -7.38 -6.05 12.35
CA ALA A 69 -6.34 -6.49 11.43
C ALA A 69 -5.60 -5.33 10.76
N LEU A 70 -6.35 -4.33 10.29
CA LEU A 70 -5.79 -3.17 9.60
C LEU A 70 -5.08 -2.20 10.55
N GLN A 71 -5.57 -2.05 11.78
CA GLN A 71 -4.88 -1.29 12.82
C GLN A 71 -3.57 -1.96 13.24
N ALA A 72 -3.53 -3.29 13.35
CA ALA A 72 -2.31 -4.03 13.62
C ALA A 72 -1.28 -3.89 12.48
N LEU A 73 -1.73 -3.90 11.23
CA LEU A 73 -0.89 -3.63 10.06
C LEU A 73 -0.31 -2.21 10.12
N ALA A 74 -1.17 -1.21 10.36
CA ALA A 74 -0.78 0.19 10.46
C ALA A 74 0.25 0.44 11.59
N ALA A 75 0.02 -0.18 12.76
CA ALA A 75 0.96 -0.12 13.88
C ALA A 75 2.31 -0.74 13.50
N SER A 76 2.30 -1.91 12.84
CA SER A 76 3.52 -2.61 12.41
C SER A 76 4.33 -1.81 11.38
N ILE A 77 3.66 -1.12 10.45
CA ILE A 77 4.29 -0.19 9.49
C ILE A 77 4.89 1.03 10.21
N SER A 78 4.22 1.53 11.25
CA SER A 78 4.61 2.76 11.94
C SER A 78 5.79 2.58 12.89
N SER A 79 5.82 1.47 13.64
CA SER A 79 6.77 1.25 14.75
C SER A 79 7.81 0.15 14.51
N GLY A 80 7.62 -0.75 13.55
CA GLY A 80 8.53 -1.87 13.31
C GLY A 80 9.96 -1.48 12.92
N PRO A 81 10.94 -2.39 12.96
CA PRO A 81 12.24 -2.19 12.32
C PRO A 81 12.11 -2.04 10.80
N VAL A 82 13.08 -1.40 10.15
CA VAL A 82 13.00 -1.02 8.71
C VAL A 82 12.64 -2.22 7.82
N GLU A 83 13.30 -3.35 7.99
CA GLU A 83 13.06 -4.58 7.23
C GLU A 83 11.61 -5.07 7.35
N LEU A 84 11.02 -4.99 8.54
CA LEU A 84 9.62 -5.35 8.74
C LEU A 84 8.70 -4.32 8.11
N ARG A 85 9.01 -3.02 8.18
CA ARG A 85 8.20 -1.98 7.50
C ARG A 85 8.13 -2.22 6.00
N VAL A 86 9.26 -2.58 5.37
CA VAL A 86 9.33 -2.93 3.95
C VAL A 86 8.31 -4.03 3.64
N ARG A 87 8.38 -5.16 4.36
CA ARG A 87 7.47 -6.30 4.13
C ARG A 87 6.00 -5.94 4.36
N HIS A 88 5.69 -5.19 5.42
CA HIS A 88 4.31 -4.77 5.69
C HIS A 88 3.78 -3.75 4.66
N LEU A 89 4.63 -2.90 4.08
CA LEU A 89 4.26 -2.00 2.99
C LEU A 89 4.01 -2.76 1.69
N ASP A 90 4.82 -3.78 1.37
CA ASP A 90 4.56 -4.66 0.23
C ASP A 90 3.24 -5.42 0.42
N ALA A 91 2.97 -5.95 1.62
CA ALA A 91 1.68 -6.56 1.96
C ALA A 91 0.52 -5.57 1.82
N MET A 92 0.69 -4.33 2.27
CA MET A 92 -0.30 -3.26 2.08
C MET A 92 -0.52 -2.95 0.59
N SER A 93 0.54 -2.89 -0.21
CA SER A 93 0.44 -2.69 -1.66
C SER A 93 -0.39 -3.81 -2.31
N THR A 94 -0.10 -5.07 -1.99
CA THR A 94 -0.91 -6.21 -2.47
C THR A 94 -2.36 -6.14 -1.99
N LEU A 95 -2.56 -5.72 -0.74
CA LEU A 95 -3.89 -5.62 -0.14
C LEU A 95 -4.75 -4.60 -0.87
N PHE A 96 -4.21 -3.44 -1.26
CA PHE A 96 -4.99 -2.37 -1.90
C PHE A 96 -4.98 -2.44 -3.43
N GLU A 97 -4.38 -3.47 -4.04
CA GLU A 97 -4.23 -3.52 -5.50
C GLU A 97 -5.58 -3.67 -6.23
N HIS A 98 -6.44 -4.58 -5.77
CA HIS A 98 -7.75 -4.87 -6.40
C HIS A 98 -8.89 -4.73 -5.39
N GLY A 99 -9.99 -4.10 -5.77
CA GLY A 99 -11.16 -3.99 -4.90
C GLY A 99 -12.13 -2.92 -5.37
N GLU A 100 -13.32 -2.90 -4.76
CA GLU A 100 -14.26 -1.81 -4.95
C GLU A 100 -13.83 -0.60 -4.12
N ASP A 101 -13.84 0.59 -4.72
CA ASP A 101 -13.37 1.82 -4.09
C ASP A 101 -13.98 2.09 -2.72
N GLN A 102 -15.28 1.83 -2.56
CA GLN A 102 -15.96 2.06 -1.29
C GLN A 102 -15.40 1.16 -0.17
N LEU A 103 -15.16 -0.11 -0.48
CA LEU A 103 -14.61 -1.07 0.49
C LEU A 103 -13.15 -0.75 0.79
N LEU A 104 -12.35 -0.44 -0.24
CA LEU A 104 -10.95 -0.06 -0.06
C LEU A 104 -10.81 1.25 0.73
N SER A 105 -11.65 2.25 0.45
CA SER A 105 -11.69 3.49 1.22
C SER A 105 -12.04 3.23 2.69
N GLN A 106 -13.03 2.38 2.96
CA GLN A 106 -13.40 1.97 4.32
C GLN A 106 -12.23 1.26 5.02
N TRP A 107 -11.59 0.31 4.35
CA TRP A 107 -10.44 -0.43 4.89
C TRP A 107 -9.27 0.49 5.19
N PHE A 108 -8.93 1.38 4.27
CA PHE A 108 -7.90 2.37 4.49
C PHE A 108 -8.26 3.30 5.67
N GLY A 109 -9.53 3.67 5.82
CA GLY A 109 -10.03 4.42 6.98
C GLY A 109 -9.85 3.68 8.31
N PHE A 110 -10.00 2.35 8.35
CA PHE A 110 -9.77 1.55 9.55
C PHE A 110 -8.32 1.56 10.04
N MET A 111 -7.35 1.78 9.15
CA MET A 111 -5.93 1.94 9.53
C MET A 111 -5.69 3.20 10.37
N GLY A 112 -6.63 4.15 10.34
CA GLY A 112 -6.63 5.36 11.15
C GLY A 112 -6.02 6.57 10.45
N SER A 113 -6.31 7.75 11.00
CA SER A 113 -5.98 9.04 10.38
C SER A 113 -4.50 9.50 10.42
N PRO A 114 -3.51 8.80 11.00
CA PRO A 114 -2.11 9.15 10.70
C PRO A 114 -1.58 8.47 9.43
N MET A 115 -2.30 7.53 8.80
CA MET A 115 -1.71 6.65 7.78
C MET A 115 -1.18 7.38 6.53
N PRO A 116 -1.89 8.37 5.93
CA PRO A 116 -1.33 9.13 4.80
C PRO A 116 -0.02 9.85 5.16
N THR A 117 0.00 10.50 6.33
CA THR A 117 1.19 11.21 6.85
C THR A 117 2.32 10.24 7.18
N VAL A 118 2.01 9.05 7.70
CA VAL A 118 3.01 8.00 7.95
C VAL A 118 3.63 7.54 6.63
N LEU A 119 2.84 7.23 5.59
CA LEU A 119 3.37 6.85 4.28
C LEU A 119 4.27 7.93 3.68
N MET A 120 3.86 9.20 3.80
CA MET A 120 4.70 10.35 3.42
C MET A 120 6.03 10.39 4.18
N SER A 121 6.01 10.13 5.48
CA SER A 121 7.22 10.13 6.29
C SER A 121 8.15 8.96 5.95
N LEU A 122 7.62 7.83 5.50
CA LEU A 122 8.39 6.62 5.19
C LEU A 122 9.10 6.72 3.83
N VAL A 123 8.40 7.21 2.80
CA VAL A 123 8.99 7.32 1.44
C VAL A 123 10.15 8.31 1.38
N GLN A 124 10.17 9.31 2.27
CA GLN A 124 11.23 10.32 2.33
C GLN A 124 12.49 9.85 3.07
N LYS A 125 12.45 8.69 3.75
CA LYS A 125 13.63 8.19 4.46
C LYS A 125 14.74 7.75 3.49
N PRO A 126 16.01 7.81 3.90
CA PRO A 126 17.15 7.41 3.08
C PRO A 126 17.37 5.88 3.15
N PHE A 127 16.30 5.09 2.97
CA PHE A 127 16.36 3.63 2.95
C PHE A 127 15.78 3.13 1.62
N PRO A 128 16.64 2.64 0.69
CA PRO A 128 16.23 2.22 -0.66
C PRO A 128 15.03 1.27 -0.69
N ASP A 129 15.11 0.16 0.05
CA ASP A 129 14.04 -0.84 0.07
C ASP A 129 12.73 -0.28 0.64
N LEU A 130 12.82 0.54 1.69
CA LEU A 130 11.64 1.16 2.32
C LEU A 130 10.96 2.14 1.37
N ARG A 131 11.77 2.91 0.63
CA ARG A 131 11.31 3.86 -0.37
C ARG A 131 10.64 3.14 -1.53
N MET A 132 11.25 2.08 -2.05
CA MET A 132 10.66 1.26 -3.10
C MET A 132 9.34 0.63 -2.67
N ALA A 133 9.28 0.03 -1.48
CA ALA A 133 8.03 -0.52 -0.94
C ALA A 133 6.96 0.58 -0.77
N SER A 134 7.33 1.75 -0.27
CA SER A 134 6.41 2.89 -0.13
C SER A 134 5.88 3.36 -1.48
N LEU A 135 6.73 3.45 -2.52
CA LEU A 135 6.32 3.81 -3.88
C LEU A 135 5.35 2.78 -4.47
N ARG A 136 5.56 1.49 -4.24
CA ARG A 136 4.59 0.44 -4.66
C ARG A 136 3.25 0.62 -3.95
N THR A 137 3.26 0.88 -2.65
CA THR A 137 2.05 1.19 -1.88
C THR A 137 1.33 2.41 -2.45
N PHE A 138 2.05 3.49 -2.78
CA PHE A 138 1.45 4.66 -3.45
C PHE A 138 0.86 4.31 -4.81
N SER A 139 1.58 3.54 -5.63
CA SER A 139 1.08 3.10 -6.94
C SER A 139 -0.24 2.32 -6.81
N SER A 140 -0.34 1.44 -5.82
CA SER A 140 -1.56 0.66 -5.56
C SER A 140 -2.70 1.51 -4.99
N LEU A 141 -2.44 2.52 -4.16
CA LEU A 141 -3.51 3.36 -3.60
C LEU A 141 -4.00 4.38 -4.61
N LEU A 142 -3.08 4.99 -5.37
CA LEU A 142 -3.37 6.04 -6.35
C LEU A 142 -4.01 5.51 -7.65
N SER A 143 -4.08 4.19 -7.84
CA SER A 143 -4.93 3.61 -8.89
C SER A 143 -6.42 3.71 -8.58
N HIS A 144 -6.79 4.11 -7.37
CA HIS A 144 -8.17 4.22 -6.89
C HIS A 144 -8.55 5.68 -6.61
N PRO A 145 -9.76 6.14 -7.00
CA PRO A 145 -10.28 7.47 -6.71
C PRO A 145 -10.12 7.94 -5.26
N PHE A 146 -10.40 7.07 -4.27
CA PHE A 146 -10.27 7.44 -2.85
C PHE A 146 -8.81 7.73 -2.48
N GLY A 147 -7.85 6.99 -3.05
CA GLY A 147 -6.43 7.20 -2.81
C GLY A 147 -5.96 8.51 -3.41
N ILE A 148 -6.37 8.82 -4.64
CA ILE A 148 -6.10 10.12 -5.28
C ILE A 148 -6.63 11.25 -4.39
N GLN A 149 -7.89 11.18 -3.94
CA GLN A 149 -8.48 12.19 -3.06
C GLN A 149 -7.70 12.35 -1.75
N THR A 150 -7.33 11.24 -1.12
CA THR A 150 -6.62 11.22 0.16
C THR A 150 -5.24 11.87 0.06
N PHE A 151 -4.45 11.48 -0.94
CA PHE A 151 -3.06 11.94 -1.03
C PHE A 151 -2.94 13.33 -1.66
N LEU A 152 -3.81 13.73 -2.60
CA LEU A 152 -3.84 15.12 -3.05
C LEU A 152 -4.21 16.09 -1.92
N GLY A 153 -5.01 15.65 -0.94
CA GLY A 153 -5.29 16.40 0.28
C GLY A 153 -4.20 16.32 1.36
N THR A 154 -3.17 15.48 1.17
CA THR A 154 -2.09 15.30 2.15
C THR A 154 -1.00 16.35 1.95
N SER A 155 -0.67 17.09 3.01
CA SER A 155 0.34 18.15 2.97
C SER A 155 1.70 17.63 2.47
N GLY A 156 2.33 18.36 1.55
CA GLY A 156 3.63 18.04 0.98
C GLY A 156 3.65 16.86 -0.01
N PHE A 157 2.54 16.14 -0.21
CA PHE A 157 2.50 15.03 -1.16
C PHE A 157 2.77 15.48 -2.60
N LEU A 158 2.09 16.52 -3.07
CA LEU A 158 2.27 17.03 -4.44
C LEU A 158 3.67 17.59 -4.67
N ASP A 159 4.21 18.33 -3.71
CA ASP A 159 5.55 18.91 -3.82
C ASP A 159 6.63 17.82 -3.83
N TRP A 160 6.47 16.79 -3.00
CA TRP A 160 7.32 15.61 -3.05
C TRP A 160 7.17 14.88 -4.39
N LEU A 161 5.94 14.56 -4.81
CA LEU A 161 5.67 13.78 -6.03
C LEU A 161 6.22 14.46 -7.28
N LEU A 162 6.18 15.79 -7.36
CA LEU A 162 6.63 16.54 -8.53
C LEU A 162 8.07 17.02 -8.45
N ASN A 163 8.80 16.69 -7.38
CA ASN A 163 10.23 17.00 -7.26
C ASN A 163 11.09 15.84 -7.83
N PRO A 164 11.79 16.02 -8.96
CA PRO A 164 12.61 14.97 -9.57
C PRO A 164 13.89 14.67 -8.77
N SER A 165 14.34 15.59 -7.91
CA SER A 165 15.56 15.45 -7.10
C SER A 165 15.39 14.53 -5.90
N THR A 166 14.16 14.08 -5.58
CA THR A 166 13.95 13.18 -4.44
C THR A 166 14.37 11.75 -4.71
N GLU A 167 14.50 11.34 -5.98
CA GLU A 167 14.85 9.96 -6.35
C GLU A 167 16.26 9.90 -6.93
N HIS A 168 17.16 9.28 -6.18
CA HIS A 168 18.55 9.07 -6.61
C HIS A 168 18.73 7.74 -7.34
N GLU A 169 17.88 6.75 -7.05
CA GLU A 169 17.92 5.43 -7.66
C GLU A 169 17.07 5.38 -8.91
N TRP A 170 17.57 4.71 -9.94
CA TRP A 170 16.89 4.62 -11.23
C TRP A 170 15.53 3.93 -11.11
N GLU A 171 15.40 2.88 -10.28
CA GLU A 171 14.16 2.12 -10.08
C GLU A 171 13.09 2.97 -9.42
N ALA A 172 13.45 3.64 -8.32
CA ALA A 172 12.57 4.53 -7.59
C ALA A 172 12.10 5.70 -8.48
N GLY A 173 13.03 6.31 -9.21
CA GLY A 173 12.73 7.38 -10.17
C GLY A 173 11.78 6.92 -11.28
N ARG A 174 11.97 5.70 -11.80
CA ARG A 174 11.09 5.11 -12.81
C ARG A 174 9.69 4.85 -12.26
N LEU A 175 9.57 4.21 -11.09
CA LEU A 175 8.27 3.89 -10.49
C LEU A 175 7.50 5.16 -10.14
N LYS A 176 8.18 6.19 -9.60
CA LYS A 176 7.57 7.49 -9.35
C LYS A 176 7.08 8.17 -10.64
N ALA A 177 7.86 8.11 -11.71
CA ALA A 177 7.44 8.59 -13.02
C ALA A 177 6.21 7.83 -13.55
N ASP A 178 6.13 6.52 -13.34
CA ASP A 178 4.99 5.69 -13.74
C ASP A 178 3.72 6.04 -12.94
N ILE A 179 3.84 6.34 -11.64
CA ILE A 179 2.73 6.85 -10.81
C ILE A 179 2.18 8.16 -11.40
N ILE A 180 3.05 9.10 -11.79
CA ILE A 180 2.61 10.38 -12.38
C ILE A 180 1.89 10.14 -13.71
N ARG A 181 2.39 9.22 -14.55
CA ARG A 181 1.71 8.84 -15.81
C ARG A 181 0.33 8.22 -15.55
N ALA A 182 0.23 7.33 -14.56
CA ALA A 182 -1.04 6.71 -14.18
C ALA A 182 -2.05 7.76 -13.69
N LEU A 183 -1.62 8.71 -12.87
CA LEU A 183 -2.46 9.83 -12.44
C LEU A 183 -2.95 10.66 -13.63
N LEU A 184 -2.06 11.02 -14.57
CA LEU A 184 -2.44 11.74 -15.80
C LEU A 184 -3.46 10.97 -16.66
N ALA A 185 -3.40 9.63 -16.65
CA ALA A 185 -4.31 8.76 -17.39
C ALA A 185 -5.62 8.44 -16.65
N SER A 186 -5.69 8.68 -15.34
CA SER A 186 -6.84 8.32 -14.49
C SER A 186 -8.13 9.08 -14.83
N ASN A 187 -8.05 10.18 -15.58
CA ASN A 187 -9.15 11.12 -15.84
C ASN A 187 -9.88 11.59 -14.56
N SER A 188 -9.19 11.57 -13.41
CA SER A 188 -9.76 12.03 -12.14
C SER A 188 -10.12 13.53 -12.20
N PRO A 189 -11.32 13.94 -11.77
CA PRO A 189 -11.72 15.35 -11.75
C PRO A 189 -10.90 16.20 -10.76
N LEU A 190 -10.17 15.55 -9.84
CA LEU A 190 -9.27 16.21 -8.91
C LEU A 190 -7.95 16.63 -9.56
N ILE A 191 -7.65 16.13 -10.77
CA ILE A 191 -6.49 16.51 -11.56
C ILE A 191 -6.95 17.52 -12.60
N ASP A 192 -7.05 18.77 -12.15
CA ASP A 192 -7.44 19.90 -12.99
C ASP A 192 -6.36 20.25 -14.02
N ALA A 193 -6.69 21.15 -14.96
CA ALA A 193 -5.77 21.55 -16.02
C ALA A 193 -4.43 22.12 -15.49
N PRO A 194 -4.41 22.99 -14.46
CA PRO A 194 -3.17 23.44 -13.82
C PRO A 194 -2.32 22.30 -13.26
N LEU A 195 -2.90 21.36 -12.50
CA LEU A 195 -2.17 20.23 -11.93
C LEU A 195 -1.66 19.29 -13.03
N LYS A 196 -2.46 19.05 -14.06
CA LYS A 196 -2.07 18.26 -15.24
C LYS A 196 -0.83 18.84 -15.92
N LEU A 197 -0.77 20.17 -16.09
CA LEU A 197 0.39 20.84 -16.66
C LEU A 197 1.64 20.70 -15.78
N ARG A 198 1.49 20.85 -14.45
CA ARG A 198 2.60 20.62 -13.50
C ARG A 198 3.13 19.19 -13.56
N MET A 199 2.24 18.19 -13.63
CA MET A 199 2.59 16.78 -13.80
C MET A 199 3.30 16.50 -15.14
N GLN A 200 2.90 17.15 -16.23
CA GLN A 200 3.57 17.04 -17.53
C GLN A 200 4.96 17.68 -17.50
N ALA A 201 5.12 18.81 -16.82
CA ALA A 201 6.41 19.50 -16.69
C ALA A 201 7.48 18.65 -15.98
N TYR A 202 7.08 17.72 -15.10
CA TYR A 202 7.97 16.77 -14.45
C TYR A 202 8.85 15.98 -15.45
N PHE A 203 8.33 15.65 -16.63
CA PHE A 203 9.05 14.86 -17.64
C PHE A 203 9.94 15.69 -18.56
N VAL A 204 9.81 17.02 -18.53
CA VAL A 204 10.57 17.94 -19.38
C VAL A 204 11.66 18.65 -18.58
N ALA A 205 11.46 18.82 -17.27
CA ALA A 205 12.42 19.51 -16.43
C ALA A 205 13.76 18.75 -16.41
N PRO A 206 14.90 19.44 -16.64
CA PRO A 206 16.21 18.82 -16.46
C PRO A 206 16.34 18.37 -15.01
N LYS A 207 16.87 17.16 -14.79
CA LYS A 207 17.22 16.71 -13.43
C LYS A 207 18.22 17.73 -12.87
N ARG A 208 17.90 18.36 -11.74
CA ARG A 208 18.87 19.21 -11.05
C ARG A 208 20.02 18.33 -10.59
N ASP A 209 21.20 18.60 -11.13
CA ASP A 209 22.43 17.96 -10.72
C ASP A 209 22.97 18.65 -9.46
N PRO A 210 22.94 18.00 -8.28
CA PRO A 210 23.40 18.61 -7.05
C PRO A 210 24.90 18.95 -7.07
N GLU A 211 25.70 18.34 -7.95
CA GLU A 211 27.12 18.71 -8.10
C GLU A 211 27.29 20.10 -8.74
N VAL A 212 26.35 20.52 -9.60
CA VAL A 212 26.42 21.82 -10.28
C VAL A 212 25.96 22.97 -9.37
N GLU A 213 25.02 22.73 -8.45
CA GLU A 213 24.54 23.74 -7.48
C GLU A 213 25.56 24.03 -6.36
N MET A 214 26.46 23.09 -6.03
CA MET A 214 27.54 23.34 -5.05
C MET A 214 28.77 24.05 -5.65
N MET A 215 28.80 24.21 -6.98
CA MET A 215 29.86 24.91 -7.72
C MET A 215 29.49 26.36 -8.10
N LEU A 216 28.31 26.83 -7.69
CA LEU A 216 27.79 28.20 -7.87
C LEU A 216 27.64 28.89 -6.53
#